data_AF-A0A147BIF3-F1
#
_entry.id   AF-A0A147BIF3-F1
#
_cell.length_a   1.000
_cell.length_b   1.000
_cell.length_c   1.000
_cell.angle_alpha   90.00
_cell.angle_beta   90.00
_cell.angle_gamma   90.00
#
_symmetry.space_group_name_H-M   'P 1'
#
loop_
_entity.id
_entity.type
_entity.pdbx_description
1 polymer ?
#
loop_
_entity_poly.entity_id
_entity_poly.type
_entity_poly.pdbx_seq_one_letter_code
_entity_poly.pdbx_strand_id
1 'polypeptide(L)'
;WGTCSKACLSKLLLLQKRAVRSIANVSYGEHTRPYFIKYSLLTAEQSLTQKLAIYMFHKIKLHPEFVQENYINKGSTYTFRHTHYLQSRIRTNYGSQKILNQIAQLLNNHPEILSMINSSNTLHTFKSTIKSFLLRLM
;
A
#
# COMPACT_ATOMS: atom_id res chain seq x y z
N TRP A 1 -21.25 0.88 -9.46
CA TRP A 1 -19.97 0.40 -8.94
C TRP A 1 -19.72 1.12 -7.63
N GLY A 2 -19.92 0.43 -6.50
CA GLY A 2 -19.98 1.06 -5.18
C GLY A 2 -18.59 1.38 -4.61
N THR A 3 -18.46 2.51 -3.94
CA THR A 3 -17.24 2.86 -3.20
C THR A 3 -17.20 2.05 -1.89
N CYS A 4 -16.20 1.19 -1.70
CA CYS A 4 -16.00 0.51 -0.42
C CYS A 4 -15.46 1.54 0.59
N SER A 5 -16.25 1.87 1.60
CA SER A 5 -15.85 2.75 2.70
C SER A 5 -14.94 2.00 3.69
N LYS A 6 -14.31 2.73 4.63
CA LYS A 6 -13.50 2.13 5.70
C LYS A 6 -14.27 1.06 6.50
N ALA A 7 -15.58 1.23 6.67
CA ALA A 7 -16.44 0.25 7.35
C ALA A 7 -16.59 -1.07 6.57
N CYS A 8 -16.53 -1.02 5.24
CA CYS A 8 -16.53 -2.21 4.40
C CYS A 8 -15.19 -2.97 4.54
N LEU A 9 -14.06 -2.25 4.56
CA LEU A 9 -12.73 -2.82 4.81
C LEU A 9 -12.61 -3.47 6.19
N SER A 10 -13.13 -2.83 7.24
CA SER A 10 -13.09 -3.40 8.61
C SER A 10 -13.89 -4.70 8.73
N LYS A 11 -15.05 -4.78 8.08
CA LYS A 11 -15.83 -6.02 7.97
C LYS A 11 -15.07 -7.12 7.24
N LEU A 12 -14.41 -6.77 6.14
CA LEU A 12 -13.59 -7.72 5.38
C LEU A 12 -12.42 -8.24 6.22
N LEU A 13 -11.74 -7.36 6.96
CA LEU A 13 -10.68 -7.75 7.89
C LEU A 13 -11.20 -8.69 9.00
N LEU A 14 -12.39 -8.43 9.54
CA LEU A 14 -13.02 -9.32 10.52
C LEU A 14 -13.24 -10.72 9.95
N LEU A 15 -13.75 -10.82 8.71
CA LEU A 15 -13.94 -12.09 8.02
C LEU A 15 -12.61 -12.81 7.75
N GLN A 16 -11.58 -12.08 7.31
CA GLN A 16 -10.24 -12.66 7.15
C GLN A 16 -9.70 -13.23 8.47
N LYS A 17 -9.85 -12.50 9.58
CA LYS A 17 -9.45 -12.97 10.91
C LYS A 17 -10.20 -14.24 11.30
N ARG A 18 -11.52 -14.31 11.07
CA ARG A 18 -12.31 -15.52 11.34
C ARG A 18 -11.82 -16.71 10.52
N ALA A 19 -11.57 -16.53 9.22
CA ALA A 19 -11.05 -17.58 8.35
C ALA A 19 -9.69 -18.09 8.82
N VAL A 20 -8.76 -17.18 9.13
CA VAL A 20 -7.42 -17.55 9.65
C VAL A 20 -7.53 -18.33 10.96
N ARG A 21 -8.46 -17.95 11.85
CA ARG A 21 -8.67 -18.69 13.10
C ARG A 21 -9.19 -20.10 12.85
N SER A 22 -10.13 -20.28 11.92
CA SER A 22 -10.63 -21.59 11.54
C SER A 22 -9.53 -22.47 10.94
N ILE A 23 -8.67 -21.91 10.07
CA ILE A 23 -7.56 -22.64 9.45
C ILE A 23 -6.51 -23.06 10.48
N ALA A 24 -6.15 -22.16 11.41
CA ALA A 24 -5.16 -22.44 12.43
C ALA A 24 -5.72 -23.23 13.64
N ASN A 25 -7.04 -23.45 13.68
CA ASN A 25 -7.76 -24.05 14.81
C ASN A 25 -7.45 -23.37 16.16
N VAL A 26 -7.57 -22.04 16.18
CA VAL A 26 -7.20 -21.21 17.34
C VAL A 26 -8.41 -20.54 17.98
N SER A 27 -8.28 -20.23 19.26
CA SER A 27 -9.37 -19.64 20.04
C SER A 27 -9.72 -18.21 19.57
N TYR A 28 -10.93 -17.76 19.89
CA TYR A 28 -11.39 -16.41 19.51
C TYR A 28 -10.52 -15.28 20.09
N GLY A 29 -10.04 -15.46 21.33
CA GLY A 29 -9.23 -14.46 22.05
C GLY A 29 -7.80 -14.35 21.55
N GLU A 30 -7.33 -15.31 20.75
CA GLU A 30 -5.96 -15.36 20.29
C GLU A 30 -5.68 -14.33 19.19
N HIS A 31 -4.45 -13.79 19.21
CA HIS A 31 -3.97 -12.83 18.23
C HIS A 31 -3.81 -13.49 16.87
N THR A 32 -4.45 -12.93 15.84
CA THR A 32 -4.40 -13.50 14.48
C THR A 32 -3.17 -13.10 13.69
N ARG A 33 -2.50 -11.99 14.06
CA ARG A 33 -1.28 -11.46 13.40
C ARG A 33 -0.19 -12.53 13.15
N PRO A 34 0.26 -13.35 14.12
CA PRO A 34 1.29 -14.36 13.88
C PRO A 34 0.87 -15.37 12.80
N TYR A 35 -0.43 -15.69 12.69
CA TYR A 35 -0.93 -16.62 11.68
C TYR A 35 -0.97 -16.00 10.28
N PHE A 36 -1.24 -14.70 10.15
CA PHE A 36 -1.09 -14.01 8.87
C PHE A 36 0.36 -14.09 8.37
N ILE A 37 1.34 -13.90 9.26
CA ILE A 37 2.76 -14.03 8.92
C ILE A 37 3.10 -15.49 8.58
N LYS A 38 2.69 -16.44 9.43
CA LYS A 38 2.93 -17.89 9.26
C LYS A 38 2.46 -18.39 7.90
N TYR A 39 1.27 -17.97 7.47
CA TYR A 39 0.70 -18.36 6.17
C TYR A 39 1.04 -17.40 5.03
N SER A 40 1.88 -16.39 5.27
CA SER A 40 2.22 -15.35 4.29
C SER A 40 0.98 -14.70 3.65
N LEU A 41 -0.04 -14.43 4.46
CA LEU A 41 -1.30 -13.81 4.07
C LEU A 41 -1.25 -12.30 4.33
N LEU A 42 -1.69 -11.52 3.35
CA LEU A 42 -1.85 -10.08 3.49
C LEU A 42 -3.28 -9.74 3.90
N THR A 43 -3.44 -8.68 4.70
CA THR A 43 -4.77 -8.11 4.96
C THR A 43 -5.33 -7.46 3.69
N ALA A 44 -6.65 -7.21 3.65
CA ALA A 44 -7.26 -6.53 2.51
C ALA A 44 -6.65 -5.14 2.22
N GLU A 45 -6.32 -4.38 3.26
CA GLU A 45 -5.66 -3.08 3.12
C GLU A 45 -4.26 -3.24 2.53
N GLN A 46 -3.47 -4.18 3.02
CA GLN A 46 -2.14 -4.46 2.48
C GLN A 46 -2.19 -5.01 1.05
N SER A 47 -3.20 -5.80 0.71
CA SER A 47 -3.43 -6.26 -0.66
C SER A 47 -3.69 -5.08 -1.61
N LEU A 48 -4.44 -4.06 -1.15
CA LEU A 48 -4.64 -2.82 -1.90
C LEU A 48 -3.31 -2.08 -2.07
N THR A 49 -2.54 -1.91 -0.99
CA THR A 49 -1.20 -1.30 -1.04
C THR A 49 -0.28 -2.02 -2.01
N GLN A 50 -0.28 -3.36 -2.01
CA GLN A 50 0.49 -4.17 -2.94
C GLN A 50 0.07 -3.92 -4.39
N LYS A 51 -1.23 -3.87 -4.67
CA LYS A 51 -1.75 -3.59 -6.02
C LYS A 51 -1.36 -2.19 -6.51
N LEU A 52 -1.43 -1.18 -5.63
CA LEU A 52 -0.97 0.18 -5.95
C LEU A 52 0.54 0.21 -6.24
N ALA A 53 1.34 -0.50 -5.45
CA ALA A 53 2.78 -0.60 -5.67
C ALA A 53 3.11 -1.30 -7.01
N ILE A 54 2.38 -2.37 -7.36
CA ILE A 54 2.52 -3.04 -8.66
C ILE A 54 2.13 -2.11 -9.82
N TYR A 55 1.04 -1.36 -9.68
CA TYR A 55 0.64 -0.37 -10.66
C TYR A 55 1.73 0.68 -10.87
N MET A 56 2.32 1.17 -9.77
CA MET A 56 3.42 2.13 -9.80
C MET A 56 4.67 1.54 -10.49
N PHE A 57 5.03 0.29 -10.20
CA PHE A 57 6.12 -0.41 -10.88
C PHE A 57 5.93 -0.43 -12.40
N HIS A 58 4.74 -0.78 -12.88
CA HIS A 58 4.43 -0.77 -14.31
C HIS A 58 4.54 0.64 -14.91
N LYS A 59 4.01 1.66 -14.22
CA LYS A 59 4.06 3.04 -14.69
C LYS A 59 5.48 3.57 -14.77
N ILE A 60 6.33 3.29 -13.79
CA ILE A 60 7.73 3.73 -13.77
C ILE A 60 8.56 3.02 -14.85
N LYS A 61 8.34 1.72 -15.07
CA LYS A 61 9.04 0.98 -16.13
C LYS A 61 8.63 1.44 -17.54
N LEU A 62 7.40 1.90 -17.72
CA LEU A 62 6.91 2.46 -18.99
C LEU A 62 7.38 3.91 -19.18
N HIS A 63 7.31 4.72 -18.12
CA HIS A 63 7.66 6.13 -18.11
C HIS A 63 8.51 6.45 -16.87
N PRO A 64 9.85 6.46 -17.00
CA PRO A 64 10.76 6.73 -15.89
C PRO A 64 10.51 8.08 -15.21
N GLU A 65 10.06 9.08 -15.98
CA GLU A 65 9.78 10.43 -15.50
C GLU A 65 8.45 10.56 -14.73
N PHE A 66 7.63 9.50 -14.70
CA PHE A 66 6.30 9.52 -14.08
C PHE A 66 6.31 10.06 -12.65
N VAL A 67 7.32 9.70 -11.86
CA VAL A 67 7.43 10.15 -10.46
C VAL A 67 7.80 11.63 -10.39
N GLN A 68 8.70 12.06 -11.26
CA GLN A 68 9.19 13.43 -11.33
C GLN A 68 8.11 14.41 -11.78
N GLU A 69 7.34 14.04 -12.78
CA GLU A 69 6.25 14.88 -13.30
C GLU A 69 5.09 15.06 -12.32
N ASN A 70 4.74 13.99 -11.58
CA ASN A 70 3.50 13.97 -10.80
C ASN A 70 3.68 14.27 -9.32
N TYR A 71 4.86 14.01 -8.75
CA TYR A 71 5.04 13.99 -7.29
C TYR A 71 6.19 14.82 -6.75
N ILE A 72 7.15 15.24 -7.58
CA ILE A 72 8.25 16.09 -7.11
C ILE A 72 7.73 17.49 -6.80
N ASN A 73 8.08 17.96 -5.61
CA ASN A 73 7.73 19.28 -5.12
C ASN A 73 8.52 20.34 -5.91
N LYS A 74 7.82 21.31 -6.51
CA LYS A 74 8.47 22.54 -6.99
C LYS A 74 8.98 23.26 -5.75
N GLY A 75 10.29 23.20 -5.52
CA GLY A 75 10.95 23.42 -4.23
C GLY A 75 10.30 24.49 -3.35
N SER A 76 9.93 24.10 -2.12
CA SER A 76 9.72 25.08 -1.06
C SER A 76 11.07 25.47 -0.48
N THR A 77 11.25 26.75 -0.21
CA THR A 77 12.43 27.28 0.51
C THR A 77 12.57 26.71 1.92
N TYR A 78 11.51 26.10 2.45
CA TYR A 78 11.46 25.48 3.77
C TYR A 78 11.42 23.96 3.70
N THR A 79 12.18 23.30 4.57
CA THR A 79 12.12 21.86 4.79
C THR A 79 10.84 21.50 5.56
N PHE A 80 9.86 20.88 4.89
CA PHE A 80 8.69 20.33 5.57
C PHE A 80 9.06 19.02 6.28
N ARG A 81 8.60 18.85 7.53
CA ARG A 81 8.93 17.69 8.37
C ARG A 81 8.38 16.35 7.85
N HIS A 82 7.36 16.33 6.98
CA HIS A 82 6.54 15.12 6.77
C HIS A 82 6.07 14.82 5.33
N THR A 83 6.38 15.63 4.32
CA THR A 83 5.87 15.38 2.94
C THR A 83 6.96 15.54 1.90
N HIS A 84 7.47 14.40 1.42
CA HIS A 84 8.42 14.35 0.31
C HIS A 84 7.70 14.44 -1.04
N TYR A 85 6.47 13.93 -1.12
CA TYR A 85 5.69 13.87 -2.35
C TYR A 85 4.44 14.74 -2.29
N LEU A 86 4.21 15.49 -3.38
CA LEU A 86 3.08 16.40 -3.51
C LEU A 86 1.76 15.62 -3.55
N GLN A 87 0.80 16.05 -2.74
CA GLN A 87 -0.58 15.53 -2.76
C GLN A 87 -1.53 16.65 -3.16
N SER A 88 -2.54 16.33 -3.98
CA SER A 88 -3.57 17.30 -4.34
C SER A 88 -4.39 17.71 -3.11
N ARG A 89 -4.84 18.97 -3.04
CA ARG A 89 -5.78 19.41 -2.00
C ARG A 89 -7.15 18.78 -2.25
N ILE A 90 -7.50 17.78 -1.46
CA ILE A 90 -8.73 17.01 -1.60
C ILE A 90 -9.79 17.55 -0.63
N ARG A 91 -10.99 17.85 -1.14
CA ARG A 91 -12.15 18.25 -0.31
C ARG A 91 -13.22 17.17 -0.19
N THR A 92 -13.14 16.11 -0.99
CA THR A 92 -14.16 15.05 -1.07
C THR A 92 -13.56 13.66 -0.94
N ASN A 93 -14.32 12.70 -0.41
CA ASN A 93 -13.91 11.29 -0.33
C ASN A 93 -13.58 10.70 -1.71
N TYR A 94 -14.25 11.16 -2.76
CA TYR A 94 -13.93 10.73 -4.12
C TYR A 94 -12.53 11.18 -4.55
N GLY A 95 -12.12 12.38 -4.18
CA GLY A 95 -10.77 12.88 -4.49
C GLY A 95 -9.67 12.07 -3.81
N SER A 96 -9.89 11.56 -2.58
CA SER A 96 -8.91 10.74 -1.87
C SER A 96 -8.82 9.31 -2.40
N GLN A 97 -9.85 8.85 -3.11
CA GLN A 97 -9.88 7.55 -3.77
C GLN A 97 -9.17 7.55 -5.14
N LYS A 98 -8.77 8.72 -5.67
CA LYS A 98 -8.01 8.79 -6.92
C LYS A 98 -6.65 8.11 -6.75
N ILE A 99 -6.28 7.28 -7.73
CA ILE A 99 -5.03 6.51 -7.75
C ILE A 99 -3.81 7.41 -7.51
N LEU A 100 -3.73 8.57 -8.18
CA LEU A 100 -2.59 9.48 -8.04
C LEU A 100 -2.41 9.94 -6.58
N ASN A 101 -3.51 10.29 -5.90
CA ASN A 101 -3.48 10.73 -4.51
C ASN A 101 -3.18 9.58 -3.55
N GLN A 102 -3.66 8.37 -3.84
CA GLN A 102 -3.34 7.18 -3.07
C GLN A 102 -1.86 6.80 -3.21
N ILE A 103 -1.27 6.95 -4.39
CA ILE A 103 0.16 6.73 -4.64
C ILE A 103 1.00 7.77 -3.88
N ALA A 104 0.64 9.05 -3.96
CA ALA A 104 1.34 10.11 -3.20
C ALA A 104 1.32 9.80 -1.69
N GLN A 105 0.17 9.39 -1.16
CA GLN A 105 0.02 9.00 0.24
C GLN A 105 0.84 7.75 0.59
N LEU A 106 0.85 6.74 -0.28
CA LEU A 106 1.63 5.51 -0.12
C LEU A 106 3.12 5.81 -0.06
N LEU A 107 3.62 6.66 -0.97
CA LEU A 107 5.03 7.06 -1.01
C LEU A 107 5.44 7.91 0.21
N ASN A 108 4.56 8.80 0.68
CA ASN A 108 4.81 9.57 1.90
C ASN A 108 4.85 8.68 3.16
N ASN A 109 4.03 7.63 3.21
CA ASN A 109 4.03 6.69 4.34
C ASN A 109 5.21 5.69 4.25
N HIS A 110 5.60 5.30 3.03
CA HIS A 110 6.58 4.25 2.77
C HIS A 110 7.51 4.64 1.60
N PRO A 111 8.50 5.53 1.84
CA PRO A 111 9.43 5.97 0.78
C PRO A 111 10.30 4.82 0.24
N GLU A 112 10.53 3.79 1.05
CA GLU A 112 11.26 2.57 0.68
C GLU A 112 10.68 1.85 -0.54
N ILE A 113 9.40 2.04 -0.85
CA ILE A 113 8.76 1.37 -2.01
C ILE A 113 9.37 1.87 -3.31
N LEU A 114 9.74 3.15 -3.41
CA LEU A 114 10.35 3.69 -4.62
C LEU A 114 11.75 3.09 -4.85
N SER A 115 12.56 2.97 -3.79
CA SER A 115 13.89 2.34 -3.90
C SER A 115 13.77 0.86 -4.27
N MET A 116 12.80 0.14 -3.70
CA MET A 116 12.50 -1.24 -4.07
C MET A 116 12.15 -1.38 -5.56
N ILE A 117 11.30 -0.50 -6.11
CA ILE A 117 10.97 -0.51 -7.55
C ILE A 117 12.21 -0.34 -8.40
N ASN A 118 13.05 0.64 -8.07
CA ASN A 118 14.25 0.95 -8.83
C ASN A 118 15.27 -0.20 -8.79
N SER A 119 15.44 -0.86 -7.63
CA SER A 119 16.31 -2.03 -7.49
C SER A 119 15.81 -3.28 -8.22
N SER A 120 14.50 -3.35 -8.48
CA SER A 120 13.88 -4.55 -9.07
C SER A 120 13.85 -4.47 -10.59
N ASN A 121 14.41 -5.49 -11.24
CA ASN A 121 14.42 -5.60 -12.70
C ASN A 121 13.14 -6.23 -13.24
N THR A 122 12.55 -7.17 -12.49
CA THR A 122 11.37 -7.94 -12.95
C THR A 122 10.18 -7.75 -12.04
N LEU A 123 8.97 -7.84 -12.61
CA LEU A 123 7.73 -7.77 -11.82
C LEU A 123 7.65 -8.90 -10.79
N HIS A 124 8.16 -10.09 -11.11
CA HIS A 124 8.12 -11.24 -10.21
C HIS A 124 8.94 -10.99 -8.94
N THR A 125 10.18 -10.51 -9.09
CA THR A 125 11.04 -10.16 -7.94
C THR A 125 10.39 -9.05 -7.12
N PHE A 126 9.88 -8.00 -7.76
CA PHE A 126 9.18 -6.91 -7.10
C PHE A 126 7.94 -7.38 -6.30
N LYS A 127 7.11 -8.26 -6.87
CA LYS A 127 5.92 -8.81 -6.19
C LYS A 127 6.29 -9.57 -4.92
N SER A 128 7.42 -10.30 -4.94
CA SER A 128 7.92 -11.03 -3.78
C SER A 128 8.46 -10.08 -2.72
N THR A 129 9.29 -9.10 -3.11
CA THR A 129 9.90 -8.13 -2.18
C THR A 129 8.87 -7.23 -1.51
N ILE A 130 7.88 -6.74 -2.25
CA ILE A 130 6.83 -5.91 -1.66
C ILE A 130 5.95 -6.73 -0.70
N LYS A 131 5.71 -8.01 -1.00
CA LYS A 131 4.92 -8.89 -0.13
C LYS A 131 5.65 -9.11 1.19
N SER A 132 6.95 -9.43 1.16
CA SER A 132 7.74 -9.62 2.38
C SER A 132 7.85 -8.33 3.19
N PHE A 133 8.01 -7.18 2.52
CA PHE A 133 7.99 -5.87 3.17
C PHE A 133 6.67 -5.60 3.91
N LEU A 134 5.53 -5.85 3.26
CA LEU A 134 4.21 -5.63 3.87
C LEU A 134 3.95 -6.60 5.04
N LEU A 135 4.42 -7.84 4.95
CA LEU A 135 4.32 -8.81 6.05
C LEU A 135 5.16 -8.39 7.25
N ARG A 136 6.34 -7.79 7.04
CA ARG A 136 7.17 -7.24 8.12
C ARG A 136 6.51 -6.07 8.85
N LEU A 137 5.65 -5.33 8.13
CA LEU A 137 4.95 -4.15 8.63
C LEU A 137 3.66 -4.49 9.40
N MET A 138 3.10 -5.69 9.20
CA MET A 138 1.96 -6.18 9.99
C MET A 138 2.32 -6.25 11.45
#